data_AF-A0A410WX16-F1
#
_entry.id   AF-A0A410WX16-F1
#
_cell.length_a   1.000
_cell.length_b   1.000
_cell.length_c   1.000
_cell.angle_alpha   90.00
_cell.angle_beta   90.00
_cell.angle_gamma   90.00
#
_symmetry.space_group_name_H-M   'P 1'
#
loop_
_entity.id
_entity.type
_entity.pdbx_description
1 polymer ?
#
loop_
_entity_poly.entity_id
_entity_poly.type
_entity_poly.pdbx_seq_one_letter_code
_entity_poly.pdbx_strand_id
1 'polypeptide(L)'
;MAIEAHKCNQPECKGFVLIENADFDLKDIPLDEKYGCYAFDRPHCSECGKEFLVVPHYIVIEVNDKDFSEWEQIESTCMTQFERRQRELKMLSS
;
A
#
# COMPACT_ATOMS: atom_id res chain seq x y z
N MET A 1 -6.60 -15.78 14.11
CA MET A 1 -6.58 -15.57 12.65
C MET A 1 -7.66 -14.55 12.32
N ALA A 2 -7.27 -13.42 11.76
CA ALA A 2 -8.19 -12.48 11.15
C ALA A 2 -8.13 -12.74 9.63
N ILE A 3 -9.31 -12.96 9.04
CA ILE A 3 -9.47 -13.19 7.61
C ILE A 3 -10.18 -11.95 7.08
N GLU A 4 -9.61 -11.30 6.07
CA GLU A 4 -10.26 -10.23 5.36
C GLU A 4 -10.85 -10.75 4.05
N ALA A 5 -11.98 -10.17 3.63
CA ALA A 5 -12.67 -10.53 2.40
C ALA A 5 -12.89 -9.29 1.53
N HIS A 6 -12.40 -9.34 0.30
CA HIS A 6 -12.53 -8.27 -0.68
C HIS A 6 -13.40 -8.72 -1.85
N LYS A 7 -14.24 -7.83 -2.39
CA LYS A 7 -15.04 -8.12 -3.59
C LYS A 7 -14.13 -8.22 -4.82
N CYS A 8 -14.39 -9.20 -5.69
CA CYS A 8 -13.71 -9.25 -6.98
C CYS A 8 -14.03 -8.00 -7.81
N ASN A 9 -13.02 -7.42 -8.47
CA ASN A 9 -13.19 -6.26 -9.35
C ASN A 9 -13.47 -6.64 -10.81
N GLN A 10 -13.61 -7.92 -11.12
CA GLN A 10 -13.98 -8.36 -12.47
C GLN A 10 -15.46 -8.04 -12.70
N PRO A 11 -15.83 -7.39 -13.83
CA PRO A 11 -17.23 -7.11 -14.14
C PRO A 11 -18.09 -8.37 -14.05
N GLU A 12 -19.28 -8.23 -13.44
CA GLU A 12 -20.28 -9.28 -13.27
C GLU A 12 -19.87 -10.49 -12.39
N CYS A 13 -18.64 -10.52 -11.87
CA CYS A 13 -18.20 -11.53 -10.92
C CYS A 13 -18.76 -11.25 -9.52
N LYS A 14 -19.26 -12.28 -8.83
CA LYS A 14 -19.79 -12.18 -7.47
C LYS A 14 -18.87 -12.78 -6.41
N GLY A 15 -17.73 -13.32 -6.84
CA GLY A 15 -16.74 -13.93 -5.97
C GLY A 15 -15.95 -12.94 -5.12
N PHE A 16 -15.18 -13.51 -4.20
CA PHE A 16 -14.39 -12.78 -3.22
C PHE A 16 -12.93 -13.18 -3.31
N VAL A 17 -12.06 -12.32 -2.79
CA VAL A 17 -10.65 -12.56 -2.54
C VAL A 17 -10.48 -12.59 -1.03
N LEU A 18 -10.03 -13.73 -0.50
CA LEU A 18 -9.79 -13.90 0.94
C LEU A 18 -8.30 -13.77 1.20
N ILE A 19 -7.94 -13.04 2.25
CA ILE A 19 -6.55 -12.89 2.69
C ILE A 19 -6.46 -13.15 4.19
N GLU A 20 -5.38 -13.79 4.61
CA GLU A 20 -5.04 -13.97 6.01
C GLU A 20 -4.11 -12.83 6.43
N ASN A 21 -4.62 -11.87 7.20
CA ASN A 21 -3.89 -10.65 7.55
C ASN A 21 -3.09 -10.76 8.86
N ALA A 22 -3.11 -11.93 9.50
CA ALA A 22 -2.62 -12.09 10.87
C ALA A 22 -1.09 -12.07 10.99
N ASP A 23 -0.36 -12.30 9.90
CA ASP A 23 1.07 -12.63 9.93
C ASP A 23 1.93 -11.86 8.90
N PHE A 24 1.48 -10.70 8.40
CA PHE A 24 2.31 -9.90 7.50
C PHE A 24 3.50 -9.28 8.25
N ASP A 25 4.67 -9.88 8.11
CA ASP A 25 5.93 -9.33 8.60
C ASP A 25 6.53 -8.37 7.56
N LEU A 26 6.40 -7.06 7.83
CA LEU A 26 6.96 -5.99 7.01
C LEU A 26 8.50 -6.04 6.90
N LYS A 27 9.19 -6.77 7.76
CA LYS A 27 10.66 -6.89 7.73
C LYS A 27 11.14 -7.94 6.73
N ASP A 28 10.32 -8.93 6.39
CA ASP A 28 10.73 -10.10 5.61
C ASP A 28 9.69 -10.42 4.51
N ILE A 29 9.41 -9.40 3.68
CA ILE A 29 8.46 -9.52 2.59
C ILE A 29 9.12 -10.29 1.43
N PRO A 30 8.54 -11.42 0.97
CA PRO A 30 9.15 -12.18 -0.11
C PRO A 30 9.02 -11.43 -1.45
N LEU A 31 10.02 -11.62 -2.32
CA LEU A 31 9.94 -11.20 -3.71
C LEU A 31 9.06 -12.19 -4.47
N ASP A 32 7.97 -11.72 -5.07
CA ASP A 32 7.21 -12.51 -6.01
C ASP A 32 7.98 -12.61 -7.34
N GLU A 33 8.47 -13.81 -7.67
CA GLU A 33 9.27 -14.04 -8.87
C GLU A 33 8.48 -13.88 -10.18
N LYS A 34 7.15 -14.02 -10.14
CA LYS A 34 6.30 -13.93 -11.33
C LYS A 34 6.13 -12.48 -11.80
N TYR A 35 5.95 -11.55 -10.87
CA TYR A 35 5.72 -10.14 -11.15
C TYR A 35 6.91 -9.23 -10.82
N GLY A 36 7.95 -9.75 -10.16
CA GLY A 36 9.16 -9.02 -9.84
C GLY A 36 8.95 -7.92 -8.79
N CYS A 37 7.98 -8.09 -7.88
CA CYS A 37 7.66 -7.14 -6.82
C CYS A 37 7.56 -7.85 -5.46
N TYR A 38 7.74 -7.10 -4.37
CA TYR A 38 7.52 -7.62 -3.04
C TYR A 38 6.02 -7.79 -2.80
N ALA A 39 5.58 -8.97 -2.39
CA ALA A 39 4.19 -9.28 -2.13
C ALA A 39 4.08 -10.22 -0.93
N PHE A 40 3.07 -10.00 -0.09
CA PHE A 40 2.75 -10.87 1.02
C PHE A 40 2.04 -12.15 0.59
N ASP A 41 1.17 -12.06 -0.42
CA ASP A 41 0.34 -13.20 -0.86
C ASP A 41 -0.14 -13.03 -2.30
N ARG A 42 -0.60 -14.14 -2.89
CA ARG A 42 -1.20 -14.25 -4.23
C ARG A 42 -2.55 -14.98 -4.19
N PRO A 43 -3.59 -14.36 -3.63
CA PRO A 43 -4.90 -14.96 -3.56
C PRO A 43 -5.58 -14.93 -4.94
N HIS A 44 -6.58 -15.80 -5.10
CA HIS A 44 -7.42 -15.87 -6.28
C HIS A 44 -8.88 -15.59 -5.92
N CYS A 45 -9.62 -15.06 -6.89
CA CYS A 45 -11.07 -14.97 -6.75
C CYS A 45 -11.68 -16.36 -6.63
N SER A 46 -12.56 -16.54 -5.63
CA SER A 46 -13.28 -17.77 -5.35
C SER A 46 -14.17 -18.29 -6.49
N GLU A 47 -14.49 -17.45 -7.49
CA GLU A 47 -15.37 -17.81 -8.61
C GLU A 47 -14.64 -17.79 -9.95
N CYS A 48 -14.10 -16.63 -10.36
CA CYS A 48 -13.54 -16.47 -11.71
C CYS A 48 -12.06 -16.86 -11.83
N GLY A 49 -11.39 -17.18 -10.71
CA GLY A 49 -9.98 -17.57 -10.68
C GLY A 49 -9.00 -16.44 -11.02
N LYS A 50 -9.46 -15.19 -11.16
CA LYS A 50 -8.60 -14.02 -11.36
C LYS A 50 -7.60 -13.92 -10.20
N GLU A 51 -6.33 -13.78 -10.55
CA GLU A 51 -5.23 -13.66 -9.59
C GLU A 51 -5.06 -12.21 -9.14
N PHE A 52 -4.71 -12.04 -7.86
CA PHE A 52 -4.42 -10.76 -7.23
C PHE A 52 -3.08 -10.82 -6.50
N LEU A 53 -2.53 -9.66 -6.17
CA LEU A 53 -1.34 -9.53 -5.33
C LEU A 53 -1.72 -8.75 -4.08
N VAL A 54 -1.28 -9.24 -2.92
CA VAL A 54 -1.30 -8.47 -1.67
C VAL A 54 0.08 -7.89 -1.50
N VAL A 55 0.20 -6.57 -1.62
CA VAL A 55 1.50 -5.88 -1.60
C VAL A 55 1.62 -4.98 -0.37
N PRO A 56 2.83 -4.76 0.16
CA PRO A 56 3.06 -3.73 1.15
C PRO A 56 2.73 -2.35 0.60
N HIS A 57 2.00 -1.58 1.39
CA HIS A 57 1.67 -0.20 1.08
C HIS A 57 1.74 0.64 2.36
N TYR A 58 2.36 1.82 2.28
CA TYR A 58 2.33 2.82 3.34
C TYR A 58 1.66 4.07 2.81
N ILE A 59 0.86 4.71 3.67
CA ILE A 59 0.39 6.07 3.44
C ILE A 59 1.06 6.97 4.47
N VAL A 60 1.39 8.19 4.05
CA VAL A 60 1.75 9.26 4.98
C VAL A 60 0.51 10.12 5.12
N ILE A 61 0.05 10.29 6.35
CA ILE A 61 -1.14 11.08 6.66
C ILE A 61 -0.74 12.33 7.42
N GLU A 62 -1.52 13.39 7.26
CA GLU A 62 -1.43 14.56 8.13
C GLU A 62 -2.02 14.25 9.51
N VAL A 63 -1.36 14.69 10.58
CA VAL A 63 -1.83 14.50 11.97
C VAL A 63 -2.53 15.79 12.43
N ASN A 64 -3.83 15.88 12.15
CA ASN A 64 -4.65 17.07 12.47
C ASN A 64 -5.41 16.96 13.80
N ASP A 65 -5.69 15.74 14.26
CA ASP A 65 -6.37 15.46 15.53
C ASP A 65 -5.78 14.20 16.18
N LYS A 66 -5.78 14.15 17.52
CA LYS A 66 -5.21 13.04 18.31
C LYS A 66 -5.96 11.73 18.10
N ASP A 67 -7.23 11.81 17.75
CA ASP A 67 -8.10 10.65 17.56
C ASP A 67 -8.20 10.20 16.10
N PHE A 68 -7.45 10.84 15.17
CA PHE A 68 -7.41 10.52 13.74
C PHE A 68 -8.80 10.41 13.08
N SER A 69 -9.78 11.14 13.60
CA SER A 69 -11.16 11.14 13.13
C SER A 69 -11.30 11.76 11.73
N GLU A 70 -10.43 12.72 11.42
CA GLU A 70 -10.22 13.30 10.10
C GLU A 70 -8.73 13.18 9.72
N TRP A 71 -8.44 12.50 8.61
CA TRP A 71 -7.08 12.37 8.07
C TRP A 71 -7.10 12.52 6.56
N GLU A 72 -6.04 13.12 6.02
CA GLU A 72 -5.81 13.25 4.58
C GLU A 72 -4.51 12.54 4.22
N GLN A 73 -4.54 11.71 3.18
CA GLN A 73 -3.34 11.07 2.63
C GLN A 73 -2.55 12.09 1.81
N ILE A 74 -1.28 12.26 2.15
CA ILE A 74 -0.38 13.18 1.46
C ILE A 74 0.22 12.48 0.23
N GLU A 75 0.34 13.22 -0.87
CA GLU A 75 0.98 12.74 -2.09
C GLU A 75 2.48 12.50 -1.87
N SER A 76 2.99 11.39 -2.42
CA SER A 76 4.43 11.12 -2.41
C SER A 76 5.15 12.06 -3.38
N THR A 77 6.29 12.59 -2.97
CA THR A 77 7.17 13.38 -3.84
C THR A 77 8.57 12.78 -3.96
N CYS A 78 9.27 13.15 -5.03
CA CYS A 78 10.63 12.70 -5.31
C CYS A 78 11.64 13.41 -4.38
N MET A 79 12.61 12.65 -3.85
CA MET A 79 13.70 13.17 -3.00
C MET A 79 14.47 14.34 -3.66
N THR A 80 14.62 14.34 -4.98
CA THR A 80 15.29 15.44 -5.72
C THR A 80 14.55 16.78 -5.57
N GLN A 81 13.21 16.77 -5.51
CA GLN A 81 12.44 17.99 -5.29
C GLN A 81 12.69 18.54 -3.88
N PHE A 82 12.75 17.66 -2.87
CA PHE A 82 13.11 18.03 -1.50
C PHE A 82 14.51 18.65 -1.40
N GLU A 83 15.53 18.00 -1.96
CA GLU A 83 16.92 18.49 -1.93
C GLU A 83 17.10 19.83 -2.64
N ARG A 84 16.38 20.05 -3.75
CA ARG A 84 16.39 21.34 -4.45
C ARG A 84 15.86 22.44 -3.55
N ARG A 85 14.72 22.21 -2.88
CA ARG A 85 14.13 23.19 -1.95
C ARG A 85 15.08 23.52 -0.79
N GLN A 86 15.77 22.52 -0.24
CA GLN A 86 16.74 22.74 0.84
C GLN A 86 17.93 23.61 0.39
N ARG A 87 18.40 23.48 -0.85
CA ARG A 87 19.45 24.34 -1.42
C ARG A 87 18.97 25.79 -1.56
N GLU A 88 17.76 25.99 -2.08
CA GLU A 88 17.17 27.33 -2.21
C GLU A 88 17.01 28.03 -0.86
N LEU A 89 16.55 27.31 0.17
CA LEU A 89 16.41 27.86 1.53
C LEU A 89 17.76 28.30 2.14
N LYS A 90 18.82 27.50 1.95
CA LYS A 90 20.17 27.85 2.43
C LYS A 90 20.74 29.10 1.76
N MET A 91 20.43 29.30 0.47
CA MET A 91 20.86 30.49 -0.27
C MET A 91 20.12 31.75 0.20
N LEU A 92 18.87 31.63 0.65
CA LEU A 92 18.06 32.75 1.16
C LEU A 92 18.41 33.14 2.61
N SER A 93 19.05 32.26 3.36
CA SER A 93 19.51 32.51 4.74
C SER A 93 20.96 33.02 4.82
N SER A 94 21.60 33.32 3.69
CA SER A 94 22.99 33.80 3.57
C SER A 94 23.01 35.26 3.12
#